data_AF-A0A075N1P6-F1
#
_entry.id   AF-A0A075N1P6-F1
#
_cell.length_a   1.000
_cell.length_b   1.000
_cell.length_c   1.000
_cell.angle_alpha   90.00
_cell.angle_beta   90.00
_cell.angle_gamma   90.00
#
_symmetry.space_group_name_H-M   'P 1'
#
loop_
_entity.id
_entity.type
_entity.pdbx_description
1 polymer ?
#
loop_
_entity_poly.entity_id
_entity_poly.type
_entity_poly.pdbx_seq_one_letter_code
_entity_poly.pdbx_strand_id
1 'polypeptide(L)'
;MHKEEVPDWQNTKPLGRLTCTSSDCKRGLHSFIHDFRGKKLDDAISYRSQTCVDCGKQLIDWDRLDSHNIDDADYTTSMLRMEAFRLGYWERDIERKIVESAKKKGLGMLRQEAENRLRKYVNKCSNENPWDGRQTPLEGNIIYYSQHATATCCRKCIEAWHGINRNHPLSDEEIQYLVGLMMYYVEKKLPALAVEASDDINAKEKDKK
;
A
#
# COMPACT_ATOMS: atom_id res chain seq x y z
N MET A 1 34.00 -1.08 18.45
CA MET A 1 32.86 -1.84 17.93
C MET A 1 31.83 -0.84 17.43
N HIS A 2 31.82 -0.53 16.14
CA HIS A 2 30.71 0.20 15.54
C HIS A 2 29.49 -0.72 15.64
N LYS A 3 28.52 -0.37 16.51
CA LYS A 3 27.19 -0.97 16.41
C LYS A 3 26.67 -0.55 15.04
N GLU A 4 26.49 -1.50 14.13
CA GLU A 4 25.65 -1.26 12.96
C GLU A 4 24.30 -0.80 13.50
N GLU A 5 23.97 0.47 13.27
CA GLU A 5 22.63 0.98 13.58
C GLU A 5 21.65 0.17 12.74
N VAL A 6 20.88 -0.67 13.43
CA VAL A 6 19.72 -1.37 12.89
C VAL A 6 18.86 -0.30 12.24
N PRO A 7 18.68 -0.32 10.91
CA PRO A 7 18.00 0.76 10.22
C PRO A 7 16.57 0.95 10.75
N ASP A 8 16.06 2.19 10.72
CA ASP A 8 14.75 2.54 11.31
C ASP A 8 13.58 1.66 10.81
N TRP A 9 13.68 1.07 9.61
CA TRP A 9 12.68 0.13 9.05
C TRP A 9 12.72 -1.29 9.63
N GLN A 10 13.72 -1.62 10.46
CA GLN A 10 13.86 -2.89 11.17
C GLN A 10 13.39 -2.81 12.64
N ASN A 11 12.89 -1.67 13.10
CA ASN A 11 12.43 -1.47 14.49
C ASN A 11 10.91 -1.67 14.63
N THR A 12 10.46 -2.38 15.67
CA THR A 12 9.07 -2.83 15.89
C THR A 12 8.07 -1.76 16.36
N LYS A 13 8.45 -0.48 16.29
CA LYS A 13 7.59 0.69 16.61
C LYS A 13 7.14 1.36 15.29
N PRO A 14 6.19 2.33 15.25
CA PRO A 14 5.95 3.12 14.03
C PRO A 14 7.31 3.53 13.43
N LEU A 15 7.43 3.55 12.10
CA LEU A 15 8.68 3.60 11.29
C LEU A 15 9.60 4.82 11.55
N GLY A 16 9.76 5.24 12.80
CA GLY A 16 10.45 6.42 13.26
C GLY A 16 9.96 7.67 12.54
N ARG A 17 10.91 8.27 11.82
CA ARG A 17 10.72 9.47 11.00
C ARG A 17 10.50 9.15 9.51
N LEU A 18 10.41 7.87 9.14
CA LEU A 18 10.21 7.47 7.75
C LEU A 18 8.84 7.93 7.25
N THR A 19 8.86 8.49 6.04
CA THR A 19 7.72 8.95 5.27
C THR A 19 7.74 8.29 3.89
N CYS A 20 6.64 8.36 3.16
CA CYS A 20 6.57 7.89 1.77
C CYS A 20 7.56 8.59 0.82
N THR A 21 8.19 9.69 1.24
CA THR A 21 9.19 10.44 0.47
C THR A 21 10.63 10.17 0.93
N SER A 22 10.82 9.34 1.96
CA SER A 22 12.13 8.98 2.49
C SER A 22 12.89 8.07 1.52
N SER A 23 14.20 8.28 1.37
CA SER A 23 15.08 7.45 0.54
C SER A 23 16.41 7.16 1.23
N ASP A 24 17.04 6.07 0.80
CA ASP A 24 18.45 5.74 1.05
C ASP A 24 18.99 5.05 -0.21
N CYS A 25 19.29 5.86 -1.23
CA CYS A 25 19.67 5.37 -2.55
C CYS A 25 20.93 4.49 -2.52
N LYS A 26 21.81 4.65 -1.52
CA LYS A 26 23.01 3.82 -1.35
C LYS A 26 22.67 2.38 -0.97
N ARG A 27 21.53 2.18 -0.32
CA ARG A 27 21.00 0.86 0.06
C ARG A 27 19.92 0.35 -0.91
N GLY A 28 19.75 1.00 -2.06
CA GLY A 28 18.73 0.64 -3.05
C GLY A 28 17.31 1.07 -2.66
N LEU A 29 17.16 1.95 -1.66
CA LEU A 29 15.87 2.50 -1.25
C LEU A 29 15.67 3.86 -1.92
N HIS A 30 14.67 3.95 -2.78
CA HIS A 30 14.41 5.08 -3.64
C HIS A 30 13.06 5.71 -3.33
N SER A 31 12.94 7.02 -3.52
CA SER A 31 11.66 7.74 -3.48
C SER A 31 11.26 8.15 -4.88
N PHE A 32 10.01 7.91 -5.25
CA PHE A 32 9.43 8.27 -6.55
C PHE A 32 8.30 9.30 -6.41
N ILE A 33 8.15 9.86 -5.22
CA ILE A 33 7.11 10.84 -4.88
C ILE A 33 7.77 12.19 -4.67
N HIS A 34 7.34 13.21 -5.40
CA HIS A 34 7.75 14.58 -5.16
C HIS A 34 7.23 15.11 -3.82
N ASP A 35 8.13 15.60 -2.97
CA ASP A 35 7.77 16.33 -1.75
C ASP A 35 7.71 17.84 -2.01
N PHE A 36 6.50 18.35 -2.16
CA PHE A 36 6.26 19.78 -2.36
C PHE A 36 6.16 20.58 -1.05
N ARG A 37 6.45 19.99 0.12
CA ARG A 37 6.49 20.64 1.45
C ARG A 37 5.25 21.49 1.77
N GLY A 38 4.08 21.01 1.37
CA GLY A 38 2.80 21.69 1.64
C GLY A 38 2.52 22.91 0.76
N LYS A 39 3.29 23.15 -0.30
CA LYS A 39 2.94 24.14 -1.32
C LYS A 39 1.66 23.72 -2.03
N LYS A 40 0.77 24.68 -2.32
CA LYS A 40 -0.36 24.47 -3.20
C LYS A 40 0.18 24.18 -4.60
N LEU A 41 -0.18 23.03 -5.13
CA LEU A 41 0.25 22.59 -6.46
C LEU A 41 -0.81 22.96 -7.47
N ASP A 42 -0.35 23.22 -8.69
CA ASP A 42 -1.21 23.16 -9.86
C ASP A 42 -1.71 21.71 -10.04
N ASP A 43 -2.96 21.55 -10.43
CA ASP A 43 -3.60 20.26 -10.65
C ASP A 43 -2.95 19.47 -11.80
N ALA A 44 -2.26 20.14 -12.72
CA ALA A 44 -1.47 19.51 -13.79
C ALA A 44 -0.14 18.89 -13.29
N ILE A 45 0.35 19.25 -12.10
CA ILE A 45 1.61 18.73 -11.58
C ILE A 45 1.35 17.38 -10.90
N SER A 46 1.99 16.32 -11.39
CA SER A 46 1.92 14.99 -10.77
C SER A 46 2.85 14.88 -9.55
N TYR A 47 2.43 14.10 -8.55
CA TYR A 47 3.32 13.66 -7.47
C TYR A 47 4.31 12.58 -7.92
N ARG A 48 4.09 11.91 -9.06
CA ARG A 48 5.01 10.90 -9.61
C ARG A 48 6.24 11.56 -10.24
N SER A 49 7.44 11.15 -9.82
CA SER A 49 8.70 11.65 -10.38
C SER A 49 9.26 10.86 -11.57
N GLN A 50 8.67 9.70 -11.91
CA GLN A 50 9.14 8.68 -12.89
C GLN A 50 10.57 8.14 -12.67
N THR A 51 11.51 8.97 -12.26
CA THR A 51 12.82 8.61 -11.75
C THR A 51 12.85 8.76 -10.23
N CYS A 52 13.86 8.19 -9.59
CA CYS A 52 14.10 8.49 -8.18
C CYS A 52 14.40 9.99 -7.99
N VAL A 53 13.71 10.64 -7.04
CA VAL A 53 13.84 12.08 -6.81
C VAL A 53 15.24 12.51 -6.34
N ASP A 54 16.00 11.61 -5.71
CA ASP A 54 17.30 11.94 -5.11
C ASP A 54 18.51 11.56 -5.99
N CYS A 55 18.42 10.47 -6.75
CA CYS A 55 19.53 9.99 -7.59
C CYS A 55 19.24 9.99 -9.09
N GLY A 56 18.02 10.31 -9.52
CA GLY A 56 17.63 10.39 -10.93
C GLY A 56 17.56 9.05 -11.67
N LYS A 57 17.75 7.91 -11.00
CA LYS A 57 17.68 6.58 -11.65
C LYS A 57 16.24 6.27 -12.09
N GLN A 58 16.09 5.74 -13.29
CA GLN A 58 14.87 5.11 -13.78
C GLN A 58 14.94 3.62 -13.49
N LEU A 59 14.14 3.15 -12.53
CA LEU A 59 14.21 1.77 -12.01
C LEU A 59 12.91 0.99 -12.21
N ILE A 60 11.84 1.69 -12.58
CA ILE A 60 10.48 1.16 -12.65
C ILE A 60 10.03 1.24 -14.10
N ASP A 61 9.50 0.13 -14.62
CA ASP A 61 8.66 0.11 -15.81
C ASP A 61 7.26 0.61 -15.40
N TRP A 62 7.00 1.89 -15.67
CA TRP A 62 5.75 2.56 -15.30
C TRP A 62 4.59 2.15 -16.20
N ASP A 63 4.85 1.87 -17.48
CA ASP A 63 3.81 1.42 -18.41
C ASP A 63 3.24 0.07 -17.93
N ARG A 64 4.09 -0.81 -17.43
CA ARG A 64 3.67 -2.07 -16.79
C ARG A 64 2.81 -1.85 -15.54
N LEU A 65 3.19 -0.90 -14.67
CA LEU A 65 2.38 -0.57 -13.49
C LEU A 65 1.03 0.07 -13.85
N ASP A 66 1.02 0.97 -14.84
CA ASP A 66 -0.16 1.73 -15.25
C ASP A 66 -1.17 0.87 -16.03
N SER A 67 -0.79 -0.37 -16.39
CA SER A 67 -1.73 -1.38 -16.90
C SER A 67 -2.75 -1.88 -15.87
N HIS A 68 -2.51 -1.62 -14.57
CA HIS A 68 -3.34 -2.07 -13.44
C HIS A 68 -3.68 -3.57 -13.46
N ASN A 69 -2.77 -4.39 -13.99
CA ASN A 69 -2.96 -5.83 -14.03
C ASN A 69 -2.77 -6.44 -12.63
N ILE A 70 -3.87 -6.89 -12.01
CA ILE A 70 -3.82 -7.50 -10.68
C ILE A 70 -3.06 -8.84 -10.68
N ASP A 71 -3.02 -9.56 -11.79
CA ASP A 71 -2.25 -10.80 -11.90
C ASP A 71 -0.73 -10.55 -11.83
N ASP A 72 -0.32 -9.29 -12.01
CA ASP A 72 1.06 -8.84 -11.91
C ASP A 72 1.40 -8.18 -10.56
N ALA A 73 0.61 -8.48 -9.52
CA ALA A 73 0.82 -7.94 -8.17
C ALA A 73 2.22 -8.25 -7.60
N ASP A 74 2.85 -9.36 -8.00
CA ASP A 74 4.22 -9.69 -7.62
C ASP A 74 5.20 -8.59 -8.08
N TYR A 75 5.11 -8.15 -9.33
CA TYR A 75 5.94 -7.07 -9.86
C TYR A 75 5.61 -5.74 -9.19
N THR A 76 4.33 -5.38 -9.12
CA THR A 76 3.86 -4.12 -8.52
C THR A 76 4.34 -3.96 -7.08
N THR A 77 4.17 -5.00 -6.27
CA THR A 77 4.59 -4.96 -4.87
C THR A 77 6.11 -5.01 -4.71
N SER A 78 6.85 -5.63 -5.63
CA SER A 78 8.31 -5.59 -5.64
C SER A 78 8.84 -4.19 -5.91
N MET A 79 8.23 -3.45 -6.85
CA MET A 79 8.61 -2.06 -7.14
C MET A 79 8.29 -1.15 -5.96
N LEU A 80 7.10 -1.29 -5.36
CA LEU A 80 6.70 -0.54 -4.16
C LEU A 80 7.71 -0.69 -3.02
N ARG A 81 8.29 -1.88 -2.83
CA ARG A 81 9.30 -2.16 -1.80
C ARG A 81 10.64 -1.45 -2.02
N MET A 82 10.83 -0.75 -3.13
CA MET A 82 11.96 0.16 -3.29
C MET A 82 11.82 1.41 -2.42
N GLU A 83 10.61 1.79 -1.98
CA GLU A 83 10.43 2.85 -0.97
C GLU A 83 10.67 2.31 0.44
N ALA A 84 11.56 2.95 1.20
CA ALA A 84 11.90 2.55 2.57
C ALA A 84 10.65 2.42 3.48
N PHE A 85 9.71 3.35 3.33
CA PHE A 85 8.45 3.33 4.08
C PHE A 85 7.59 2.10 3.74
N ARG A 86 7.47 1.77 2.45
CA ARG A 86 6.67 0.63 1.98
C ARG A 86 7.33 -0.68 2.39
N LEU A 87 8.64 -0.78 2.19
CA LEU A 87 9.44 -1.93 2.66
C LEU A 87 9.24 -2.14 4.16
N GLY A 88 9.25 -1.07 4.96
CA GLY A 88 8.97 -1.15 6.39
C GLY A 88 7.65 -1.85 6.71
N TYR A 89 6.57 -1.60 5.97
CA TYR A 89 5.29 -2.32 6.15
C TYR A 89 5.31 -3.77 5.64
N TRP A 90 6.15 -4.07 4.63
CA TRP A 90 6.37 -5.43 4.14
C TRP A 90 7.28 -6.26 5.03
N GLU A 91 8.19 -5.65 5.80
CA GLU A 91 9.11 -6.36 6.70
C GLU A 91 8.58 -6.42 8.13
N ARG A 92 7.76 -5.45 8.56
CA ARG A 92 7.25 -5.38 9.94
C ARG A 92 6.40 -6.59 10.31
N ASP A 93 6.62 -7.08 11.53
CA ASP A 93 5.78 -8.07 12.18
C ASP A 93 4.39 -7.50 12.51
N ILE A 94 3.37 -8.32 12.29
CA ILE A 94 1.99 -7.96 12.62
C ILE A 94 1.71 -8.35 14.07
N GLU A 95 1.23 -7.39 14.87
CA GLU A 95 0.88 -7.65 16.27
C GLU A 95 -0.14 -8.79 16.38
N ARG A 96 0.05 -9.68 17.37
CA ARG A 96 -0.81 -10.86 17.59
C ARG A 96 -2.30 -10.52 17.61
N LYS A 97 -2.68 -9.43 18.31
CA LYS A 97 -4.07 -8.96 18.38
C LYS A 97 -4.67 -8.63 17.01
N ILE A 98 -3.87 -8.08 16.09
CA ILE A 98 -4.28 -7.75 14.72
C ILE A 98 -4.44 -9.04 13.91
N VAL A 99 -3.50 -9.99 14.06
CA VAL A 99 -3.59 -11.32 13.44
C VAL A 99 -4.86 -12.05 13.87
N GLU A 100 -5.13 -12.11 15.18
CA GLU A 100 -6.33 -12.75 15.72
C GLU A 100 -7.63 -12.09 15.24
N SER A 101 -7.65 -10.75 15.16
CA SER A 101 -8.78 -10.01 14.62
C SER A 101 -9.00 -10.32 13.14
N ALA A 102 -7.93 -10.38 12.34
CA ALA A 102 -7.99 -10.73 10.92
C ALA A 102 -8.50 -12.16 10.72
N LYS A 103 -8.04 -13.12 11.52
CA LYS A 103 -8.54 -14.52 11.53
C LYS A 103 -10.03 -14.61 11.82
N LYS A 104 -10.51 -13.91 12.85
CA LYS A 104 -11.95 -13.89 13.18
C LYS A 104 -12.82 -13.33 12.06
N LYS A 105 -12.29 -12.43 11.23
CA LYS A 105 -13.02 -11.82 10.11
C LYS A 105 -12.98 -12.68 8.85
N GLY A 106 -11.85 -13.31 8.55
CA GLY A 106 -11.61 -14.03 7.29
C GLY A 106 -11.45 -13.10 6.09
N LEU A 107 -11.03 -13.67 4.94
CA LEU A 107 -10.68 -12.90 3.74
C LEU A 107 -11.86 -12.12 3.14
N GLY A 108 -13.07 -12.69 3.14
CA GLY A 108 -14.25 -12.05 2.57
C GLY A 108 -14.61 -10.73 3.28
N MET A 109 -14.64 -10.74 4.62
CA MET A 109 -14.92 -9.55 5.41
C MET A 109 -13.78 -8.53 5.30
N LEU A 110 -12.52 -8.97 5.30
CA LEU A 110 -11.37 -8.08 5.13
C LEU A 110 -11.39 -7.38 3.77
N ARG A 111 -11.79 -8.08 2.71
CA ARG A 111 -11.98 -7.49 1.37
C ARG A 111 -13.07 -6.41 1.38
N GLN A 112 -14.20 -6.69 2.02
CA GLN A 112 -15.28 -5.71 2.18
C GLN A 112 -14.83 -4.49 3.00
N GLU A 113 -14.07 -4.70 4.08
CA GLU A 113 -13.50 -3.61 4.88
C GLU A 113 -12.51 -2.76 4.07
N ALA A 114 -11.66 -3.38 3.25
CA ALA A 114 -10.75 -2.69 2.33
C ALA A 114 -11.52 -1.79 1.36
N GLU A 115 -12.55 -2.32 0.71
CA GLU A 115 -13.38 -1.57 -0.23
C GLU A 115 -14.08 -0.40 0.46
N ASN A 116 -14.76 -0.66 1.59
CA ASN A 116 -15.43 0.37 2.39
C ASN A 116 -14.46 1.47 2.82
N ARG A 117 -13.21 1.10 3.13
CA ARG A 117 -12.17 2.05 3.52
C ARG A 117 -11.82 2.99 2.37
N LEU A 118 -11.57 2.46 1.17
CA LEU A 118 -11.28 3.26 -0.02
C LEU A 118 -12.45 4.18 -0.35
N ARG A 119 -13.67 3.63 -0.45
CA ARG A 119 -14.88 4.39 -0.77
C ARG A 119 -15.16 5.53 0.19
N LYS A 120 -15.00 5.29 1.50
CA LYS A 120 -15.38 6.26 2.53
C LYS A 120 -14.30 7.32 2.78
N TYR A 121 -13.03 6.95 2.73
CA TYR A 121 -11.96 7.82 3.23
C TYR A 121 -10.96 8.27 2.15
N VAL A 122 -10.83 7.51 1.06
CA VAL A 122 -9.82 7.79 0.02
C VAL A 122 -10.46 8.26 -1.29
N ASN A 123 -11.69 7.86 -1.59
CA ASN A 123 -12.37 8.10 -2.87
C ASN A 123 -12.48 9.58 -3.25
N LYS A 124 -12.68 10.47 -2.27
CA LYS A 124 -12.83 11.90 -2.57
C LYS A 124 -11.59 12.46 -3.23
N CYS A 125 -11.80 13.37 -4.19
CA CYS A 125 -10.75 14.13 -4.84
C CYS A 125 -9.88 14.84 -3.80
N SER A 126 -8.58 14.97 -4.07
CA SER A 126 -7.61 15.58 -3.15
C SER A 126 -7.98 17.02 -2.79
N ASN A 127 -8.44 17.81 -3.77
CA ASN A 127 -8.89 19.19 -3.60
C ASN A 127 -10.14 19.34 -2.70
N GLU A 128 -10.96 18.29 -2.59
CA GLU A 128 -12.16 18.24 -1.75
C GLU A 128 -11.90 17.62 -0.37
N ASN A 129 -10.69 17.13 -0.12
CA ASN A 129 -10.33 16.44 1.10
C ASN A 129 -9.13 17.11 1.82
N PRO A 130 -9.38 18.00 2.80
CA PRO A 130 -8.31 18.66 3.56
C PRO A 130 -7.47 17.68 4.41
N TRP A 131 -7.91 16.42 4.54
CA TRP A 131 -7.21 15.37 5.28
C TRP A 131 -6.41 14.43 4.35
N ASP A 132 -6.26 14.77 3.07
CA ASP A 132 -5.46 13.99 2.13
C ASP A 132 -3.97 13.95 2.55
N GLY A 133 -3.42 12.75 2.63
CA GLY A 133 -2.15 12.43 3.27
C GLY A 133 -2.26 11.98 4.73
N ARG A 134 -3.46 12.00 5.34
CA ARG A 134 -3.71 11.61 6.74
C ARG A 134 -4.90 10.66 6.90
N GLN A 135 -5.41 10.07 5.82
CA GLN A 135 -6.65 9.29 5.84
C GLN A 135 -6.49 7.93 6.54
N THR A 136 -5.30 7.34 6.49
CA THR A 136 -5.02 6.01 7.01
C THR A 136 -4.14 6.07 8.25
N PRO A 137 -4.63 5.64 9.43
CA PRO A 137 -3.82 5.46 10.63
C PRO A 137 -2.63 4.55 10.35
N LEU A 138 -1.53 4.72 11.10
CA LEU A 138 -0.31 3.96 10.86
C LEU A 138 -0.37 2.52 11.39
N GLU A 139 -1.28 2.24 12.34
CA GLU A 139 -1.37 0.95 13.02
C GLU A 139 -2.79 0.60 13.51
N GLY A 140 -2.96 -0.61 14.02
CA GLY A 140 -4.19 -1.07 14.70
C GLY A 140 -5.16 -1.91 13.84
N ASN A 141 -5.00 -1.95 12.52
CA ASN A 141 -5.79 -2.80 11.64
C ASN A 141 -4.96 -3.25 10.43
N ILE A 142 -5.02 -4.53 10.04
CA ILE A 142 -4.29 -5.08 8.89
C ILE A 142 -4.60 -4.34 7.58
N ILE A 143 -5.81 -3.80 7.42
CA ILE A 143 -6.20 -3.00 6.26
C ILE A 143 -5.41 -1.68 6.20
N TYR A 144 -5.04 -1.10 7.34
CA TYR A 144 -4.20 0.10 7.33
C TYR A 144 -2.77 -0.22 6.88
N TYR A 145 -2.27 -1.39 7.29
CA TYR A 145 -0.94 -1.86 6.92
C TYR A 145 -0.90 -2.17 5.44
N SER A 146 -1.94 -2.82 4.90
CA SER A 146 -2.03 -3.08 3.47
C SER A 146 -2.07 -1.78 2.67
N GLN A 147 -2.88 -0.79 3.08
CA GLN A 147 -2.93 0.51 2.40
C GLN A 147 -1.56 1.21 2.37
N HIS A 148 -0.82 1.18 3.47
CA HIS A 148 0.53 1.76 3.50
C HIS A 148 1.55 0.90 2.74
N ALA A 149 1.43 -0.42 2.73
CA ALA A 149 2.33 -1.29 1.98
C ALA A 149 2.13 -1.16 0.46
N THR A 150 0.91 -0.86 0.01
CA THR A 150 0.52 -0.87 -1.42
C THR A 150 0.23 0.52 -2.00
N ALA A 151 0.62 1.58 -1.29
CA ALA A 151 0.42 2.96 -1.72
C ALA A 151 -1.05 3.35 -1.98
N THR A 152 -2.01 2.74 -1.27
CA THR A 152 -3.44 3.03 -1.39
C THR A 152 -4.00 3.83 -0.20
N CYS A 153 -3.11 4.41 0.62
CA CYS A 153 -3.47 5.14 1.84
C CYS A 153 -3.97 6.58 1.63
N CYS A 154 -3.63 7.22 0.50
CA CYS A 154 -4.07 8.57 0.16
C CYS A 154 -4.03 8.81 -1.35
N ARG A 155 -4.64 9.91 -1.84
CA ARG A 155 -4.68 10.20 -3.28
C ARG A 155 -3.29 10.49 -3.86
N LYS A 156 -2.41 11.13 -3.09
CA LYS A 156 -1.02 11.41 -3.51
C LYS A 156 -0.22 10.12 -3.76
N CYS A 157 -0.36 9.14 -2.87
CA CYS A 157 0.31 7.85 -3.01
C CYS A 157 -0.28 7.07 -4.19
N ILE A 158 -1.61 7.12 -4.34
CA ILE A 158 -2.31 6.47 -5.45
C ILE A 158 -1.87 7.05 -6.79
N GLU A 159 -1.83 8.37 -6.92
CA GLU A 159 -1.36 9.01 -8.15
C GLU A 159 0.11 8.67 -8.42
N ALA A 160 0.96 8.76 -7.40
CA ALA A 160 2.39 8.55 -7.58
C ALA A 160 2.73 7.12 -8.02
N TRP A 161 2.04 6.12 -7.47
CA TRP A 161 2.36 4.70 -7.73
C TRP A 161 1.47 4.07 -8.78
N HIS A 162 0.19 4.40 -8.79
CA HIS A 162 -0.80 3.76 -9.67
C HIS A 162 -1.24 4.68 -10.81
N GLY A 163 -0.74 5.92 -10.92
CA GLY A 163 -1.05 6.79 -12.07
C GLY A 163 -2.51 7.28 -12.10
N ILE A 164 -3.31 6.93 -11.10
CA ILE A 164 -4.71 7.31 -11.00
C ILE A 164 -4.80 8.76 -10.53
N ASN A 165 -5.45 9.62 -11.32
CA ASN A 165 -5.48 11.06 -11.10
C ASN A 165 -6.14 11.44 -9.76
N ARG A 166 -5.43 12.20 -8.93
CA ARG A 166 -5.90 12.57 -7.57
C ARG A 166 -7.16 13.44 -7.54
N ASN A 167 -7.50 14.10 -8.65
CA ASN A 167 -8.56 15.10 -8.76
C ASN A 167 -9.87 14.55 -9.36
N HIS A 168 -9.95 13.24 -9.60
CA HIS A 168 -11.20 12.55 -9.88
C HIS A 168 -11.52 11.52 -8.79
N PRO A 169 -12.82 11.25 -8.53
CA PRO A 169 -13.21 10.12 -7.70
C PRO A 169 -12.69 8.82 -8.29
N LEU A 170 -12.41 7.84 -7.43
CA LEU A 170 -12.03 6.51 -7.88
C LEU A 170 -13.20 5.84 -8.61
N SER A 171 -12.92 5.21 -9.76
CA SER A 171 -13.87 4.31 -10.41
C SER A 171 -14.01 3.00 -9.65
N ASP A 172 -15.05 2.22 -9.97
CA ASP A 172 -15.23 0.90 -9.37
C ASP A 172 -14.11 -0.07 -9.76
N GLU A 173 -13.63 0.00 -10.99
CA GLU A 173 -12.50 -0.80 -11.49
C GLU A 173 -11.21 -0.44 -10.76
N GLU A 174 -10.93 0.86 -10.59
CA GLU A 174 -9.77 1.34 -9.82
C GLU A 174 -9.85 0.87 -8.37
N ILE A 175 -11.03 0.96 -7.73
CA ILE A 175 -11.21 0.45 -6.37
C ILE A 175 -10.95 -1.06 -6.32
N GLN A 176 -11.48 -1.83 -7.25
CA GLN A 176 -11.28 -3.28 -7.29
C GLN A 176 -9.80 -3.66 -7.44
N TYR A 177 -9.06 -2.96 -8.31
CA TYR A 177 -7.61 -3.12 -8.46
C TYR A 177 -6.87 -2.82 -7.15
N LEU A 178 -7.14 -1.66 -6.54
CA LEU A 178 -6.50 -1.24 -5.29
C LEU A 178 -6.83 -2.19 -4.11
N VAL A 179 -8.08 -2.67 -4.02
CA VAL A 179 -8.49 -3.71 -3.06
C VAL A 179 -7.74 -5.01 -3.34
N GLY A 180 -7.59 -5.40 -4.60
CA GLY A 180 -6.81 -6.58 -5.00
C GLY A 180 -5.39 -6.54 -4.45
N LEU A 181 -4.67 -5.43 -4.65
CA LEU A 181 -3.32 -5.26 -4.10
C LEU A 181 -3.30 -5.31 -2.56
N MET A 182 -4.28 -4.66 -1.92
CA MET A 182 -4.41 -4.69 -0.47
C MET A 182 -4.61 -6.11 0.06
N MET A 183 -5.43 -6.92 -0.62
CA MET A 183 -5.68 -8.31 -0.24
C MET A 183 -4.47 -9.20 -0.53
N TYR A 184 -3.77 -8.96 -1.64
CA TYR A 184 -2.49 -9.62 -1.93
C TYR A 184 -1.49 -9.43 -0.78
N TYR A 185 -1.38 -8.22 -0.22
CA TYR A 185 -0.57 -7.99 0.99
C TYR A 185 -1.05 -8.83 2.19
N VAL A 186 -2.37 -8.84 2.45
CA VAL A 186 -2.95 -9.59 3.58
C VAL A 186 -2.64 -11.08 3.45
N GLU A 187 -2.82 -11.66 2.27
CA GLU A 187 -2.57 -13.07 2.00
C GLU A 187 -1.10 -13.44 2.18
N LYS A 188 -0.17 -12.61 1.70
CA LYS A 188 1.27 -12.83 1.89
C LYS A 188 1.69 -12.67 3.35
N LYS A 189 1.10 -11.73 4.09
CA LYS A 189 1.41 -11.51 5.52
C LYS A 189 0.78 -12.53 6.44
N LEU A 190 -0.41 -13.03 6.10
CA LEU A 190 -1.21 -13.92 6.92
C LEU A 190 -1.61 -15.18 6.11
N PRO A 191 -0.64 -16.03 5.71
CA PRO A 191 -0.89 -17.16 4.80
C PRO A 191 -1.89 -18.18 5.36
N ALA A 192 -2.02 -18.28 6.68
CA ALA A 192 -3.03 -19.14 7.32
C ALA A 192 -4.47 -18.80 6.89
N LEU A 193 -4.77 -17.53 6.59
CA LEU A 193 -6.10 -17.12 6.13
C LEU A 193 -6.44 -17.63 4.72
N ALA A 194 -5.42 -17.80 3.86
CA ALA A 194 -5.61 -18.28 2.49
C ALA A 194 -5.92 -19.78 2.47
N VAL A 195 -5.28 -20.55 3.35
CA VAL A 195 -5.52 -21.99 3.50
C VAL A 195 -6.94 -22.26 4.00
N GLU A 196 -7.36 -21.57 5.06
CA GLU A 196 -8.71 -21.71 5.63
C GLU A 196 -9.82 -21.38 4.62
N ALA A 197 -9.63 -20.36 3.77
CA ALA A 197 -10.57 -20.02 2.71
C ALA A 197 -10.68 -21.13 1.64
N SER A 198 -9.57 -21.78 1.29
CA SER A 198 -9.57 -22.89 0.33
C SER A 198 -10.25 -24.14 0.90
N ASP A 199 -10.09 -24.40 2.20
CA ASP A 199 -10.74 -25.51 2.90
C ASP A 199 -12.26 -25.31 3.00
N ASP A 200 -12.72 -24.09 3.29
CA ASP A 200 -14.14 -23.74 3.35
C ASP A 200 -14.85 -23.88 2.00
N ILE A 201 -14.18 -23.53 0.89
CA ILE A 201 -14.72 -23.70 -0.47
C ILE A 201 -14.86 -25.19 -0.79
N ASN A 202 -13.82 -25.97 -0.53
CA ASN A 202 -13.81 -27.42 -0.76
C ASN A 202 -14.87 -28.15 0.09
N ALA A 203 -15.14 -27.69 1.32
CA ALA A 203 -16.20 -28.23 2.16
C ALA A 203 -17.60 -27.93 1.59
N LYS A 204 -17.86 -26.69 1.16
CA LYS A 204 -19.15 -26.27 0.58
C LYS A 204 -19.46 -26.92 -0.77
N GLU A 205 -18.45 -27.31 -1.54
CA GLU A 205 -18.64 -28.05 -2.80
C GLU A 205 -18.96 -29.52 -2.57
N LYS A 206 -18.46 -30.13 -1.48
CA LYS A 206 -18.79 -31.51 -1.10
C LYS A 206 -20.23 -31.65 -0.58
N ASP A 207 -20.75 -30.64 0.12
CA ASP A 207 -22.12 -30.65 0.64
C ASP A 207 -23.20 -30.38 -0.42
N LYS A 208 -22.81 -30.00 -1.65
CA LYS A 208 -23.70 -29.78 -2.80
C LYS A 208 -23.82 -31.00 -3.73
N LYS A 209 -23.15 -32.11 -3.41
CA LYS A 209 -23.09 -33.33 -4.22
C LYS A 209 -23.81 -34.47 -3.53
#